data_AF-A0A959JE24-F1
#
_entry.id   AF-A0A959JE24-F1
#
_cell.length_a   1.000
_cell.length_b   1.000
_cell.length_c   1.000
_cell.angle_alpha   90.00
_cell.angle_beta   90.00
_cell.angle_gamma   90.00
#
_symmetry.space_group_name_H-M   'P 1'
#
loop_
_entity.id
_entity.type
_entity.pdbx_description
1 polymer ?
#
loop_
_entity_poly.entity_id
_entity_poly.type
_entity_poly.pdbx_seq_one_letter_code
_entity_poly.pdbx_strand_id
1 'polypeptide(L)'
;MGIANTRTTRQTITIIFFAWLIWIGIDFLFHASLLQSFWNASIAAFKKPNELFSLIPYGYLSFLLLTVFLYLLVSKIREKNPTPNYLIYLAVISGLLLSGSNFFAQYSYLNIPPVTLLIFNAVYFIEIVVSVYVIGRGIEQYHLKQYGWRVFLAFILMIITGLIIQNIH
;
A
#
# COMPACT_ATOMS: atom_id res chain seq x y z
N MET A 1 -24.43 21.48 -9.48
CA MET A 1 -24.00 22.22 -8.27
C MET A 1 -23.59 21.19 -7.22
N GLY A 2 -22.30 20.89 -7.12
CA GLY A 2 -21.79 19.99 -6.09
C GLY A 2 -21.48 20.81 -4.84
N ILE A 3 -22.21 20.59 -3.75
CA ILE A 3 -21.84 21.11 -2.44
C ILE A 3 -20.46 20.50 -2.13
N ALA A 4 -19.43 21.34 -2.09
CA ALA A 4 -18.10 20.93 -1.65
C ALA A 4 -18.25 20.44 -0.20
N ASN A 5 -18.35 19.13 -0.03
CA ASN A 5 -18.56 18.52 1.28
C ASN A 5 -17.24 18.64 2.04
N THR A 6 -17.12 19.67 2.88
CA THR A 6 -15.91 19.94 3.65
C THR A 6 -15.74 18.84 4.69
N ARG A 7 -14.84 17.89 4.39
CA ARG A 7 -14.48 16.83 5.33
C ARG A 7 -13.86 17.44 6.57
N THR A 8 -14.19 16.88 7.71
CA THR A 8 -13.48 17.19 8.95
C THR A 8 -12.06 16.61 8.90
N THR A 9 -11.12 17.27 9.58
CA THR A 9 -9.75 16.77 9.76
C THR A 9 -9.73 15.33 10.30
N ARG A 10 -10.66 15.01 11.21
CA ARG A 10 -10.81 13.67 11.77
C ARG A 10 -11.15 12.62 10.70
N GLN A 11 -12.07 12.92 9.78
CA GLN A 11 -12.43 12.01 8.69
C GLN A 11 -11.24 11.79 7.74
N THR A 12 -10.51 12.86 7.40
CA THR A 12 -9.29 12.78 6.59
C THR A 12 -8.25 11.85 7.22
N ILE A 13 -7.90 12.09 8.49
CA ILE A 13 -6.94 11.25 9.24
C ILE A 13 -7.40 9.80 9.27
N THR A 14 -8.69 9.56 9.49
CA THR A 14 -9.27 8.21 9.56
C THR A 14 -9.11 7.45 8.23
N ILE A 15 -9.34 8.11 7.09
CA ILE A 15 -9.21 7.48 5.76
C ILE A 15 -7.75 7.18 5.45
N ILE A 16 -6.85 8.11 5.75
CA ILE A 16 -5.40 7.91 5.60
C ILE A 16 -4.97 6.71 6.43
N PHE A 17 -5.41 6.63 7.69
CA PHE A 17 -5.10 5.52 8.57
C PHE A 17 -5.62 4.18 8.03
N PHE A 18 -6.84 4.12 7.49
CA PHE A 18 -7.37 2.88 6.90
C PHE A 18 -6.57 2.43 5.66
N ALA A 19 -6.18 3.37 4.81
CA ALA A 19 -5.36 3.05 3.64
C ALA A 19 -3.94 2.61 4.04
N TRP A 20 -3.36 3.24 5.05
CA TRP A 20 -2.06 2.83 5.57
C TRP A 20 -2.13 1.46 6.24
N LEU A 21 -3.22 1.18 6.97
CA LEU A 21 -3.42 -0.11 7.62
C LEU A 21 -3.57 -1.25 6.60
N ILE A 22 -4.34 -1.04 5.51
CA ILE A 22 -4.45 -2.07 4.47
C ILE A 22 -3.11 -2.29 3.77
N TRP A 23 -2.32 -1.23 3.55
CA TRP A 23 -0.97 -1.32 3.01
C TRP A 23 -0.10 -2.24 3.87
N ILE A 24 -0.04 -2.00 5.19
CA ILE A 24 0.74 -2.83 6.12
C ILE A 24 0.28 -4.29 6.09
N GLY A 25 -1.02 -4.54 6.02
CA GLY A 25 -1.54 -5.90 5.97
C GLY A 25 -1.14 -6.65 4.69
N ILE A 26 -1.14 -5.97 3.55
CA ILE A 26 -0.69 -6.52 2.26
C ILE A 26 0.82 -6.78 2.30
N ASP A 27 1.60 -5.77 2.71
CA ASP A 27 3.06 -5.85 2.88
C ASP A 27 3.44 -7.04 3.76
N PHE A 28 2.86 -7.13 4.96
CA PHE A 28 3.08 -8.25 5.86
C PHE A 28 2.75 -9.60 5.21
N LEU A 29 1.58 -9.72 4.58
CA LEU A 29 1.15 -10.97 3.95
C LEU A 29 2.17 -11.43 2.90
N PHE A 30 2.61 -10.53 2.01
CA PHE A 30 3.58 -10.89 0.97
C PHE A 30 4.97 -11.16 1.53
N HIS A 31 5.42 -10.41 2.54
CA HIS A 31 6.69 -10.63 3.21
C HIS A 31 6.74 -11.95 4.00
N ALA A 32 5.64 -12.32 4.64
CA ALA A 32 5.51 -13.58 5.40
C ALA A 32 5.28 -14.81 4.49
N SER A 33 4.94 -14.61 3.22
CA SER A 33 4.68 -15.68 2.25
C SER A 33 5.65 -15.62 1.06
N LEU A 34 5.24 -14.98 -0.03
CA LEU A 34 5.92 -14.98 -1.32
C LEU A 34 7.38 -14.52 -1.24
N LEU A 35 7.66 -13.47 -0.47
CA LEU A 35 8.97 -12.84 -0.40
C LEU A 35 9.87 -13.45 0.68
N GLN A 36 9.38 -14.40 1.49
CA GLN A 36 10.14 -15.00 2.60
C GLN A 36 11.49 -15.57 2.12
N SER A 37 11.47 -16.27 0.98
CA SER A 37 12.67 -16.86 0.37
C SER A 37 13.75 -15.83 0.02
N PHE A 38 13.37 -14.58 -0.29
CA PHE A 38 14.33 -13.52 -0.61
C PHE A 38 15.07 -13.00 0.61
N TRP A 39 14.45 -13.04 1.80
CA TRP A 39 15.11 -12.66 3.05
C TRP A 39 16.12 -13.70 3.52
N ASN A 40 15.91 -14.96 3.14
CA ASN A 40 16.85 -16.06 3.41
C ASN A 40 17.99 -16.14 2.39
N ALA A 41 17.81 -15.54 1.21
CA ALA A 41 18.84 -15.47 0.19
C ALA A 41 19.91 -14.43 0.59
N SER A 42 21.18 -14.79 0.48
CA SER A 42 22.29 -13.86 0.70
C SER A 42 22.47 -12.93 -0.51
N ILE A 43 21.54 -11.98 -0.66
CA ILE A 43 21.61 -10.95 -1.71
C ILE A 43 22.44 -9.78 -1.16
N ALA A 44 23.60 -9.52 -1.76
CA ALA A 44 24.55 -8.50 -1.30
C ALA A 44 23.97 -7.07 -1.22
N ALA A 45 22.87 -6.81 -1.93
CA ALA A 45 22.17 -5.53 -1.91
C ALA A 45 21.38 -5.26 -0.61
N PHE A 46 21.08 -6.30 0.19
CA PHE A 46 20.32 -6.15 1.41
C PHE A 46 21.23 -5.95 2.63
N LYS A 47 20.77 -5.09 3.55
CA LYS A 47 21.39 -4.94 4.86
C LYS A 47 21.28 -6.25 5.65
N LYS A 48 22.13 -6.43 6.66
CA LYS A 48 22.05 -7.59 7.56
C LYS A 48 20.69 -7.64 8.27
N PRO A 49 20.16 -8.82 8.62
CA PRO A 49 18.83 -8.96 9.23
C PRO A 49 18.59 -8.06 10.46
N ASN A 50 19.56 -7.97 11.37
CA ASN A 50 19.44 -7.15 12.57
C ASN A 50 19.35 -5.65 12.26
N GLU A 51 20.06 -5.19 11.23
CA GLU A 51 19.99 -3.81 10.75
C GLU A 51 18.69 -3.54 9.99
N LEU A 52 18.22 -4.51 9.20
CA LEU A 52 16.92 -4.39 8.52
C LEU A 52 15.79 -4.26 9.54
N PHE A 53 15.78 -5.12 10.57
CA PHE A 53 14.73 -5.14 11.57
C PHE A 53 14.58 -3.80 12.31
N SER A 54 15.70 -3.15 12.66
CA SER A 54 15.67 -1.83 13.30
C SER A 54 15.21 -0.71 12.36
N LEU A 55 15.28 -0.93 11.04
CA LEU A 55 14.88 0.03 10.01
C LEU A 55 13.44 -0.13 9.51
N ILE A 56 12.77 -1.23 9.86
CA ILE A 56 11.35 -1.47 9.53
C ILE A 56 10.45 -0.25 9.86
N PRO A 57 10.58 0.42 11.02
CA PRO A 57 9.76 1.60 11.31
C PRO A 57 9.90 2.73 10.29
N TYR A 58 11.10 2.95 9.74
CA TYR A 58 11.31 3.95 8.70
C TYR A 58 10.66 3.55 7.36
N GLY A 59 10.64 2.25 7.06
CA GLY A 59 9.87 1.71 5.94
C GLY A 59 8.39 2.04 6.06
N TYR A 60 7.76 1.70 7.19
CA TYR A 60 6.35 2.00 7.42
C TYR A 60 6.02 3.49 7.51
N LEU A 61 6.95 4.32 7.99
CA LEU A 61 6.82 5.78 7.93
C LEU A 61 6.80 6.27 6.48
N SER A 62 7.65 5.72 5.61
CA SER A 62 7.64 6.06 4.18
C SER A 62 6.29 5.71 3.52
N PHE A 63 5.70 4.56 3.87
CA PHE A 63 4.37 4.17 3.39
C PHE A 63 3.28 5.10 3.90
N LEU A 64 3.38 5.58 5.14
CA LEU A 64 2.45 6.57 5.68
C LEU A 64 2.53 7.88 4.90
N LEU A 65 3.75 8.39 4.64
CA LEU A 65 3.95 9.62 3.86
C LEU A 65 3.39 9.49 2.44
N LEU A 66 3.64 8.36 1.78
CA LEU A 66 3.09 8.08 0.45
C LEU A 66 1.56 7.97 0.49
N THR A 67 1.00 7.35 1.52
CA THR A 67 -0.46 7.25 1.71
C THR A 67 -1.10 8.63 1.89
N VAL A 68 -0.46 9.53 2.65
CA VAL A 68 -0.90 10.93 2.77
C VAL A 68 -0.86 11.62 1.41
N PHE A 69 0.23 11.47 0.65
CA PHE A 69 0.34 12.03 -0.69
C PHE A 69 -0.76 11.52 -1.63
N LEU A 70 -1.01 10.20 -1.65
CA LEU A 70 -2.07 9.59 -2.44
C LEU A 70 -3.45 10.09 -2.01
N TYR A 71 -3.69 10.31 -0.71
CA TYR A 71 -4.93 10.90 -0.24
C TYR A 71 -5.15 12.29 -0.81
N LEU A 72 -4.12 13.15 -0.77
CA LEU A 72 -4.20 14.51 -1.31
C LEU A 72 -4.48 14.49 -2.82
N LEU A 73 -3.76 13.64 -3.56
CA LEU A 73 -3.91 13.48 -5.00
C LEU A 73 -5.33 12.99 -5.36
N VAL A 74 -5.76 11.89 -4.75
CA VAL A 74 -7.07 11.28 -5.02
C VAL A 74 -8.19 12.23 -4.64
N SER A 75 -8.12 12.89 -3.49
CA SER A 75 -9.11 13.88 -3.06
C SER A 75 -9.25 14.99 -4.09
N LYS A 76 -8.12 15.51 -4.60
CA LYS A 76 -8.14 16.61 -5.57
C LYS A 76 -8.71 16.21 -6.92
N ILE A 77 -8.39 15.02 -7.41
CA ILE A 77 -8.88 14.54 -8.70
C ILE A 77 -10.36 14.17 -8.63
N ARG A 78 -10.78 13.55 -7.51
CA ARG A 78 -12.16 13.14 -7.23
C ARG A 78 -13.15 14.29 -7.16
N GLU A 79 -12.71 15.47 -6.72
CA GLU A 79 -13.51 16.70 -6.78
C GLU A 79 -14.00 16.99 -8.21
N LYS A 80 -13.18 16.68 -9.21
CA LYS A 80 -13.48 16.91 -10.63
C LYS A 80 -14.14 15.69 -11.30
N ASN A 81 -13.76 14.48 -10.90
CA ASN A 81 -14.20 13.23 -11.52
C ASN A 81 -14.70 12.23 -10.46
N PRO A 82 -15.98 12.28 -10.07
CA PRO A 82 -16.51 11.48 -8.96
C PRO A 82 -16.94 10.05 -9.36
N THR A 83 -16.65 9.59 -10.59
CA THR A 83 -17.18 8.31 -11.08
C THR A 83 -16.39 7.12 -10.56
N PRO A 84 -17.04 5.98 -10.22
CA PRO A 84 -16.35 4.78 -9.75
C PRO A 84 -15.33 4.21 -10.75
N ASN A 85 -15.64 4.25 -12.04
CA ASN A 85 -14.73 3.77 -13.10
C ASN A 85 -13.43 4.58 -13.13
N TYR A 86 -13.53 5.88 -12.88
CA TYR A 86 -12.36 6.75 -12.83
C TYR A 86 -11.49 6.46 -11.59
N LEU A 87 -12.08 6.05 -10.46
CA LEU A 87 -11.31 5.61 -9.29
C LEU A 87 -10.47 4.37 -9.59
N ILE A 88 -11.04 3.37 -10.28
CA ILE A 88 -10.31 2.16 -10.66
C ILE A 88 -9.16 2.53 -11.62
N TYR A 89 -9.45 3.36 -12.62
CA TYR A 89 -8.43 3.88 -13.54
C TYR A 89 -7.30 4.59 -12.78
N LEU A 90 -7.64 5.49 -11.84
CA LEU A 90 -6.68 6.22 -11.02
C LEU A 90 -5.83 5.27 -10.16
N ALA A 91 -6.45 4.25 -9.55
CA ALA A 91 -5.74 3.26 -8.76
C ALA A 91 -4.70 2.50 -9.59
N VAL A 92 -5.11 1.99 -10.76
CA VAL A 92 -4.23 1.25 -11.67
C VAL A 92 -3.11 2.13 -12.21
N ILE A 93 -3.40 3.34 -12.67
CA ILE A 93 -2.37 4.22 -13.24
C ILE A 93 -1.37 4.68 -12.18
N SER A 94 -1.82 5.00 -10.96
CA SER A 94 -0.93 5.32 -9.83
C SER A 94 -0.06 4.13 -9.47
N GLY A 95 -0.64 2.92 -9.41
CA GLY A 95 0.11 1.69 -9.21
C GLY A 95 1.19 1.51 -10.26
N LEU A 96 0.85 1.56 -11.55
CA LEU A 96 1.79 1.36 -12.66
C LEU A 96 2.92 2.38 -12.64
N LEU A 97 2.61 3.66 -12.45
CA LEU A 97 3.62 4.72 -12.47
C LEU A 97 4.58 4.64 -11.27
N LEU A 98 4.06 4.46 -10.06
CA LEU A 98 4.88 4.44 -8.85
C LEU A 98 5.67 3.12 -8.72
N SER A 99 5.07 1.97 -9.05
CA SER A 99 5.81 0.71 -9.06
C SER A 99 6.78 0.59 -10.23
N GLY A 100 6.40 1.06 -11.42
CA GLY A 100 7.29 1.05 -12.59
C GLY A 100 8.49 1.97 -12.39
N SER A 101 8.28 3.18 -11.87
CA SER A 101 9.40 4.07 -11.54
C SER A 101 10.31 3.50 -10.46
N ASN A 102 9.76 2.88 -9.42
CA ASN A 102 10.56 2.22 -8.39
C ASN A 102 11.35 1.04 -8.95
N PHE A 103 10.76 0.23 -9.83
CA PHE A 103 11.45 -0.85 -10.54
C PHE A 103 12.65 -0.33 -11.34
N PHE A 104 12.45 0.66 -12.20
CA PHE A 104 13.53 1.21 -13.03
C PHE A 104 14.61 1.89 -12.19
N ALA A 105 14.23 2.58 -11.13
CA ALA A 105 15.17 3.15 -10.19
C ALA A 105 16.03 2.04 -9.56
N GLN A 106 15.43 1.03 -8.93
CA GLN A 106 16.15 -0.08 -8.31
C GLN A 106 17.02 -0.84 -9.32
N TYR A 107 16.51 -1.13 -10.51
CA TYR A 107 17.24 -1.80 -11.58
C TYR A 107 18.50 -1.02 -12.02
N SER A 108 18.46 0.31 -11.97
CA SER A 108 19.57 1.15 -12.42
C SER A 108 20.80 1.12 -11.49
N TYR A 109 20.61 0.87 -10.19
CA TYR A 109 21.70 1.00 -9.20
C TYR A 109 21.88 -0.20 -8.25
N LEU A 110 20.93 -1.15 -8.21
CA LEU A 110 21.03 -2.36 -7.40
C LEU A 110 21.44 -3.56 -8.24
N ASN A 111 22.35 -4.38 -7.70
CA ASN A 111 22.71 -5.66 -8.28
C ASN A 111 21.75 -6.76 -7.77
N ILE A 112 20.47 -6.68 -8.15
CA ILE A 112 19.43 -7.65 -7.79
C ILE A 112 18.90 -8.31 -9.09
N PRO A 113 18.65 -9.63 -9.11
CA PRO A 113 18.07 -10.29 -10.28
C PRO A 113 16.77 -9.60 -10.75
N PRO A 114 16.57 -9.39 -12.07
CA PRO A 114 15.41 -8.66 -12.59
C PRO A 114 14.06 -9.29 -12.17
N VAL A 115 14.02 -10.62 -12.08
CA VAL A 115 12.83 -11.37 -11.64
C VAL A 115 12.49 -11.04 -10.18
N THR A 116 13.47 -10.93 -9.30
CA THR A 116 13.26 -10.53 -7.90
C THR A 116 12.71 -9.11 -7.82
N LEU A 117 13.28 -8.18 -8.60
CA LEU A 117 12.77 -6.80 -8.68
C LEU A 117 11.34 -6.75 -9.23
N LEU A 118 11.00 -7.55 -10.24
CA LEU A 118 9.64 -7.64 -10.78
C LEU A 118 8.65 -8.11 -9.73
N ILE A 119 8.99 -9.16 -8.97
CA ILE A 119 8.11 -9.68 -7.91
C ILE A 119 7.91 -8.63 -6.81
N PHE A 120 8.98 -7.98 -6.34
CA PHE A 120 8.88 -6.88 -5.35
C PHE A 120 7.98 -5.74 -5.84
N ASN A 121 8.17 -5.31 -7.09
CA ASN A 121 7.39 -4.19 -7.63
C ASN A 121 5.96 -4.59 -7.99
N ALA A 122 5.68 -5.86 -8.26
CA ALA A 122 4.31 -6.37 -8.40
C ALA A 122 3.55 -6.32 -7.06
N VAL A 123 4.20 -6.63 -5.94
CA VAL A 123 3.62 -6.45 -4.60
C VAL A 123 3.34 -4.97 -4.34
N TYR A 124 4.34 -4.11 -4.57
CA TYR A 124 4.20 -2.66 -4.40
C TYR A 124 3.09 -2.06 -5.28
N PHE A 125 2.92 -2.56 -6.51
CA PHE A 125 1.78 -2.22 -7.38
C PHE A 125 0.44 -2.53 -6.71
N ILE A 126 0.27 -3.74 -6.16
CA ILE A 126 -0.97 -4.16 -5.49
C ILE A 126 -1.26 -3.26 -4.28
N GLU A 127 -0.24 -2.98 -3.47
CA GLU A 127 -0.35 -2.11 -2.30
C GLU A 127 -0.86 -0.72 -2.66
N ILE A 128 -0.29 -0.11 -3.71
CA ILE A 128 -0.70 1.21 -4.19
C ILE A 128 -2.13 1.17 -4.72
N VAL A 129 -2.47 0.20 -5.58
CA VAL A 129 -3.81 0.07 -6.18
C VAL A 129 -4.87 -0.06 -5.10
N VAL A 130 -4.67 -0.97 -4.14
CA VAL A 130 -5.62 -1.19 -3.05
C VAL A 130 -5.70 0.04 -2.15
N SER A 131 -4.58 0.70 -1.84
CA SER A 131 -4.58 1.91 -1.01
C SER A 131 -5.31 3.07 -1.67
N VAL A 132 -5.09 3.33 -2.97
CA VAL A 132 -5.84 4.34 -3.73
C VAL A 132 -7.33 4.01 -3.78
N TYR A 133 -7.68 2.75 -3.99
CA TYR A 133 -9.07 2.31 -3.95
C TYR A 133 -9.70 2.54 -2.56
N VAL A 134 -8.99 2.19 -1.49
CA VAL A 134 -9.46 2.37 -0.11
C VAL A 134 -9.63 3.85 0.23
N ILE A 135 -8.72 4.71 -0.23
CA ILE A 135 -8.83 6.16 -0.11
C ILE A 135 -10.08 6.65 -0.83
N GLY A 136 -10.23 6.33 -2.12
CA GLY A 136 -11.36 6.78 -2.91
C GLY A 136 -12.69 6.32 -2.34
N ARG A 137 -12.84 5.04 -2.00
CA ARG A 137 -14.07 4.54 -1.39
C ARG A 137 -14.33 5.18 -0.04
N GLY A 138 -13.31 5.37 0.79
CA GLY A 138 -13.41 6.11 2.05
C GLY A 138 -13.86 7.56 1.84
N ILE A 139 -13.50 8.17 0.71
CA ILE A 139 -14.01 9.49 0.32
C ILE A 139 -15.50 9.45 -0.02
N GLU A 140 -16.05 8.37 -0.52
CA GLU A 140 -17.49 8.32 -0.87
C GLU A 140 -18.39 7.96 0.31
N GLN A 141 -17.83 7.40 1.39
CA GLN A 141 -18.63 6.88 2.48
C GLN A 141 -19.19 7.97 3.40
N TYR A 142 -20.49 7.89 3.66
CA TYR A 142 -21.17 8.67 4.68
C TYR A 142 -20.89 8.11 6.10
N HIS A 143 -20.74 6.79 6.24
CA HIS A 143 -20.50 6.11 7.52
C HIS A 143 -19.12 5.46 7.60
N LEU A 144 -18.09 6.24 7.95
CA LEU A 144 -16.71 5.74 8.06
C LEU A 144 -16.51 4.60 9.07
N LYS A 145 -17.37 4.47 10.09
CA LYS A 145 -17.24 3.41 11.10
C LYS A 145 -17.41 2.01 10.51
N GLN A 146 -18.47 1.79 9.72
CA GLN A 146 -18.72 0.49 9.09
C GLN A 146 -17.64 0.15 8.06
N TYR A 147 -17.21 1.17 7.31
CA TYR A 147 -16.13 1.03 6.36
C TYR A 147 -14.81 0.65 7.04
N GLY A 148 -14.47 1.34 8.12
CA GLY A 148 -13.28 1.06 8.93
C GLY A 148 -13.26 -0.36 9.49
N TRP A 149 -14.40 -0.88 9.94
CA TRP A 149 -14.48 -2.25 10.41
C TRP A 149 -14.17 -3.27 9.32
N ARG A 150 -14.63 -3.04 8.07
CA ARG A 150 -14.31 -3.92 6.94
C ARG A 150 -12.81 -3.90 6.60
N VAL A 151 -12.20 -2.71 6.60
CA VAL A 151 -10.76 -2.55 6.39
C VAL A 151 -9.97 -3.24 7.50
N PHE A 152 -10.38 -3.05 8.75
CA PHE A 152 -9.75 -3.69 9.90
C PHE A 152 -9.85 -5.23 9.85
N LEU A 153 -11.04 -5.78 9.52
CA LEU A 153 -11.20 -7.21 9.33
C LEU A 153 -10.31 -7.74 8.21
N ALA A 154 -10.24 -7.04 7.06
CA ALA A 154 -9.36 -7.42 5.97
C ALA A 154 -7.89 -7.43 6.41
N PHE A 155 -7.44 -6.41 7.16
CA PHE A 155 -6.12 -6.36 7.76
C PHE A 155 -5.85 -7.59 8.65
N ILE A 156 -6.72 -7.89 9.61
CA ILE A 156 -6.57 -9.03 10.51
C ILE A 156 -6.51 -10.36 9.73
N LEU A 157 -7.37 -10.53 8.71
CA LEU A 157 -7.36 -11.72 7.87
C LEU A 157 -6.04 -11.88 7.12
N MET A 158 -5.47 -10.79 6.59
CA MET A 158 -4.16 -10.84 5.92
C MET A 158 -3.03 -11.21 6.90
N ILE A 159 -3.03 -10.67 8.12
CA ILE A 159 -2.06 -11.04 9.15
C ILE A 159 -2.18 -12.53 9.49
N ILE A 160 -3.39 -13.02 9.80
CA ILE A 160 -3.62 -14.44 10.12
C ILE A 160 -3.19 -15.34 8.96
N THR A 161 -3.54 -14.98 7.73
CA THR A 161 -3.18 -15.74 6.53
C THR A 161 -1.67 -15.78 6.34
N GLY A 162 -0.98 -14.65 6.48
CA GLY A 162 0.47 -14.57 6.40
C GLY A 162 1.15 -15.45 7.45
N LEU A 163 0.69 -15.40 8.69
CA LEU A 163 1.20 -16.27 9.77
C LEU A 163 0.97 -17.75 9.47
N ILE A 164 -0.21 -18.14 8.98
CA ILE A 164 -0.51 -19.54 8.63
C ILE A 164 0.44 -20.01 7.53
N ILE A 165 0.58 -19.24 6.44
CA ILE A 165 1.46 -19.61 5.32
C ILE A 165 2.91 -19.72 5.79
N GLN A 166 3.37 -18.78 6.60
CA GLN A 166 4.73 -18.77 7.13
C GLN A 166 5.06 -19.97 8.03
N ASN A 167 4.06 -20.57 8.70
CA ASN A 167 4.28 -21.72 9.59
C ASN A 167 4.17 -23.08 8.88
N ILE A 168 3.65 -23.11 7.64
CA ILE A 168 3.56 -24.35 6.85
C ILE A 168 4.83 -24.57 6.01
N HIS A 169 5.63 -23.52 5.80
CA HIS A 169 6.87 -23.52 5.04
C HIS A 169 8.09 -23.34 5.94
#